data_AF-A0A7X7N0T0-F1
#
_entry.id   AF-A0A7X7N0T0-F1
#
_cell.length_a   1.000
_cell.length_b   1.000
_cell.length_c   1.000
_cell.angle_alpha   90.00
_cell.angle_beta   90.00
_cell.angle_gamma   90.00
#
_symmetry.space_group_name_H-M   'P 1'
#
loop_
_entity.id
_entity.type
_entity.pdbx_description
1 polymer ?
#
loop_
_entity_poly.entity_id
_entity_poly.type
_entity_poly.pdbx_seq_one_letter_code
_entity_poly.pdbx_strand_id
1 'polypeptide(L)'
;GIYSVAADETVTVTVAEKKDEDDDPIYDGTLDVTSDKATLTAPLVMTNKFKASGSWNPKAEKTLTGVLKLNEGDFEFELAAVGDAPMPEGAENGKLVIACDADGKVDFGQIDFFQGTFDDVEYTDGDKKFHYTIKEVIPDPEDRIFGVVYDDTVYNITVTTTINKTNKLGVAVTCDPEDGWDLDESTATFTGQFENTYGPTPAKAQPGYEKYLTGEIPTEDVTFEFKLEKAAGDNGDFDYVKVGDAPFTTQTKTLTLGPSSQTDSGLFDEITFLVEGTYKFKITETPNTNGALDPCFVYDSKEYTYTVVVTGVGENLQAAGAYSSADEDQTEQTAEIAVFTNKYTPAPTLFIPKAHKRMSGEPTVEDKTFTFTMTPDAANPDEGVYHDDTPFQGEDAEDTVIVVVPAGQTDAEELFSTMTFRKAGTYKFHVEEIIPATPIEDGITYDTVHWTLTIEVEDRSGQLTIISNEAKQDKDDGATDPDGMTTFTNHVPKTDDVSDMYLNAGMMLASGLLLLLIAVFGRKRKA
;
A
#
# COMPACT_ATOMS: atom_id res chain seq x y z
N GLY A 1 -74.09 51.94 -6.24
CA GLY A 1 -74.26 53.28 -6.82
C GLY A 1 -74.61 54.26 -5.71
N ILE A 2 -74.33 55.54 -5.88
CA ILE A 2 -74.72 56.59 -4.92
C ILE A 2 -76.23 56.77 -4.99
N TYR A 3 -76.92 56.61 -3.87
CA TYR A 3 -78.37 56.84 -3.75
C TYR A 3 -78.60 58.15 -3.00
N SER A 4 -79.44 59.03 -3.56
CA SER A 4 -80.00 60.16 -2.82
C SER A 4 -81.25 59.69 -2.07
N VAL A 5 -81.14 59.54 -0.76
CA VAL A 5 -82.29 59.44 0.14
C VAL A 5 -82.61 60.85 0.61
N ALA A 6 -83.90 61.19 0.75
CA ALA A 6 -84.29 62.41 1.45
C ALA A 6 -83.62 62.42 2.83
N ALA A 7 -83.06 63.57 3.22
CA ALA A 7 -82.32 63.70 4.47
C ALA A 7 -83.17 63.17 5.64
N ASP A 8 -82.63 62.14 6.31
CA ASP A 8 -83.03 61.60 7.62
C ASP A 8 -83.90 60.33 7.68
N GLU A 9 -84.06 59.55 6.60
CA GLU A 9 -84.60 58.18 6.71
C GLU A 9 -83.56 57.11 6.35
N THR A 10 -83.17 56.30 7.33
CA THR A 10 -82.43 55.04 7.15
C THR A 10 -83.40 53.92 6.78
N VAL A 11 -83.10 53.17 5.71
CA VAL A 11 -83.77 51.88 5.40
C VAL A 11 -82.86 50.76 5.89
N THR A 12 -83.38 49.86 6.71
CA THR A 12 -82.65 48.69 7.19
C THR A 12 -83.00 47.50 6.30
N VAL A 13 -82.00 46.98 5.60
CA VAL A 13 -82.11 45.72 4.85
C VAL A 13 -81.44 44.64 5.67
N THR A 14 -82.20 43.60 6.00
CA THR A 14 -81.67 42.40 6.64
C THR A 14 -81.41 41.37 5.56
N VAL A 15 -80.17 40.93 5.46
CA VAL A 15 -79.74 39.86 4.56
C VAL A 15 -79.45 38.65 5.43
N ALA A 16 -80.13 37.55 5.17
CA ALA A 16 -79.97 36.30 5.90
C ALA A 16 -79.76 35.13 4.95
N GLU A 17 -79.17 34.05 5.48
CA GLU A 17 -79.23 32.74 4.83
C GLU A 17 -80.71 32.38 4.64
N LYS A 18 -81.05 32.00 3.41
CA LYS A 18 -82.38 31.52 3.09
C LYS A 18 -82.61 30.23 3.87
N LYS A 19 -83.80 30.03 4.41
CA LYS A 19 -84.15 28.83 5.18
C LYS A 19 -85.42 28.19 4.65
N ASP A 20 -85.53 26.87 4.79
CA ASP A 20 -86.73 26.13 4.44
C ASP A 20 -87.79 26.22 5.55
N GLU A 21 -88.91 25.52 5.36
CA GLU A 21 -90.04 25.55 6.29
C GLU A 21 -89.70 24.96 7.68
N ASP A 22 -88.60 24.22 7.80
CA ASP A 22 -88.11 23.61 9.03
C ASP A 22 -87.02 24.45 9.72
N ASP A 23 -86.78 25.70 9.25
CA ASP A 23 -85.73 26.62 9.70
C ASP A 23 -84.30 26.11 9.41
N ASP A 24 -84.17 25.13 8.51
CA ASP A 24 -82.90 24.63 8.01
C ASP A 24 -82.39 25.55 6.87
N PRO A 25 -81.11 25.91 6.86
CA PRO A 25 -80.54 26.74 5.79
C PRO A 25 -80.62 26.06 4.40
N ILE A 26 -81.17 26.79 3.43
CA ILE A 26 -81.22 26.47 1.99
C ILE A 26 -79.96 27.01 1.33
N TYR A 27 -79.15 26.12 0.76
CA TYR A 27 -77.87 26.44 0.12
C TYR A 27 -77.98 26.44 -1.42
N ASP A 28 -78.91 27.22 -1.97
CA ASP A 28 -79.16 27.35 -3.42
C ASP A 28 -78.42 28.55 -4.07
N GLY A 29 -77.51 29.17 -3.34
CA GLY A 29 -76.79 30.38 -3.77
C GLY A 29 -77.61 31.67 -3.69
N THR A 30 -78.85 31.62 -3.19
CA THR A 30 -79.71 32.80 -2.97
C THR A 30 -79.74 33.23 -1.50
N LEU A 31 -79.96 34.52 -1.24
CA LEU A 31 -80.08 35.10 0.11
C LEU A 31 -81.50 35.59 0.31
N ASP A 32 -82.03 35.45 1.53
CA ASP A 32 -83.29 36.08 1.89
C ASP A 32 -83.03 37.56 2.22
N VAL A 33 -83.75 38.42 1.52
CA VAL A 33 -83.62 39.86 1.63
C VAL A 33 -84.93 40.43 2.12
N THR A 34 -84.93 40.96 3.34
CA THR A 34 -86.10 41.62 3.92
C THR A 34 -85.79 43.08 4.20
N SER A 35 -86.75 43.96 3.98
CA SER A 35 -86.63 45.39 4.27
C SER A 35 -87.68 45.83 5.28
N ASP A 36 -87.31 46.74 6.16
CA ASP A 36 -88.21 47.38 7.13
C ASP A 36 -89.27 48.31 6.48
N LYS A 37 -89.18 48.57 5.17
CA LYS A 37 -90.18 49.32 4.38
C LYS A 37 -90.90 48.45 3.35
N ALA A 38 -92.21 48.70 3.19
CA ALA A 38 -93.14 47.86 2.43
C ALA A 38 -93.04 47.98 0.89
N THR A 39 -92.25 48.91 0.35
CA THR A 39 -92.14 49.08 -1.12
C THR A 39 -90.80 49.72 -1.50
N LEU A 40 -89.92 48.92 -2.10
CA LEU A 40 -88.71 49.39 -2.76
C LEU A 40 -89.07 49.88 -4.17
N THR A 41 -88.72 51.12 -4.52
CA THR A 41 -89.05 51.72 -5.83
C THR A 41 -88.11 51.29 -6.97
N ALA A 42 -87.09 50.48 -6.68
CA ALA A 42 -86.23 49.80 -7.64
C ALA A 42 -85.72 48.48 -7.03
N PRO A 43 -85.51 47.41 -7.82
CA PRO A 43 -84.96 46.16 -7.31
C PRO A 43 -83.56 46.41 -6.72
N LEU A 44 -83.36 46.01 -5.46
CA LEU A 44 -82.05 45.98 -4.84
C LEU A 44 -81.29 44.80 -5.43
N VAL A 45 -80.28 45.07 -6.27
CA VAL A 45 -79.40 44.01 -6.80
C VAL A 45 -78.27 43.82 -5.81
N MET A 46 -78.30 42.71 -5.09
CA MET A 46 -77.17 42.25 -4.28
C MET A 46 -76.55 41.05 -4.99
N THR A 47 -75.25 41.15 -5.25
CA THR A 47 -74.50 40.06 -5.86
C THR A 47 -73.69 39.36 -4.77
N ASN A 48 -74.05 38.12 -4.46
CA ASN A 48 -73.20 37.28 -3.63
C ASN A 48 -72.00 36.81 -4.49
N LYS A 49 -70.79 36.94 -3.95
CA LYS A 49 -69.57 36.46 -4.60
C LYS A 49 -69.15 35.19 -3.88
N PHE A 50 -69.43 34.04 -4.47
CA PHE A 50 -69.00 32.76 -3.95
C PHE A 50 -67.80 32.22 -4.73
N LYS A 51 -66.78 31.75 -4.02
CA LYS A 51 -65.63 31.03 -4.58
C LYS A 51 -65.29 29.89 -3.62
N ALA A 52 -65.57 28.65 -4.01
CA ALA A 52 -65.12 27.48 -3.27
C ALA A 52 -63.69 27.12 -3.72
N SER A 53 -62.79 26.91 -2.77
CA SER A 53 -61.43 26.44 -3.04
C SER A 53 -61.09 25.24 -2.17
N GLY A 54 -60.30 24.33 -2.70
CA GLY A 54 -59.72 23.18 -2.02
C GLY A 54 -58.33 22.92 -2.56
N SER A 55 -57.50 22.17 -1.84
CA SER A 55 -56.10 21.93 -2.22
C SER A 55 -55.69 20.49 -1.97
N TRP A 56 -54.72 20.02 -2.76
CA TRP A 56 -54.04 18.74 -2.57
C TRP A 56 -52.53 18.95 -2.69
N ASN A 57 -51.75 18.24 -1.87
CA ASN A 57 -50.29 18.30 -1.91
C ASN A 57 -49.74 16.91 -2.27
N PRO A 58 -49.55 16.59 -3.56
CA PRO A 58 -48.96 15.33 -4.00
C PRO A 58 -47.57 15.11 -3.39
N LYS A 59 -47.30 13.88 -2.95
CA LYS A 59 -46.02 13.46 -2.36
C LYS A 59 -45.64 12.08 -2.86
N ALA A 60 -44.33 11.80 -2.84
CA ALA A 60 -43.77 10.47 -3.01
C ALA A 60 -42.66 10.22 -1.99
N GLU A 61 -42.37 8.95 -1.75
CA GLU A 61 -41.29 8.49 -0.88
C GLU A 61 -40.49 7.38 -1.59
N LYS A 62 -39.18 7.45 -1.43
CA LYS A 62 -38.19 6.58 -2.03
C LYS A 62 -37.49 5.76 -0.96
N THR A 63 -37.49 4.45 -1.14
CA THR A 63 -36.61 3.54 -0.42
C THR A 63 -35.60 2.91 -1.38
N LEU A 64 -34.32 2.95 -1.02
CA LEU A 64 -33.27 2.16 -1.67
C LEU A 64 -32.81 1.09 -0.70
N THR A 65 -33.02 -0.17 -1.07
CA THR A 65 -32.53 -1.33 -0.30
C THR A 65 -31.21 -1.85 -0.88
N GLY A 66 -30.39 -2.47 -0.04
CA GLY A 66 -29.07 -2.97 -0.44
C GLY A 66 -27.94 -2.30 0.36
N VAL A 67 -26.71 -2.40 -0.16
CA VAL A 67 -25.54 -1.80 0.49
C VAL A 67 -25.35 -0.34 0.11
N LEU A 68 -25.74 0.07 -1.11
CA LEU A 68 -25.60 1.44 -1.59
C LEU A 68 -26.50 2.39 -0.80
N LYS A 69 -25.92 3.49 -0.33
CA LYS A 69 -26.62 4.56 0.36
C LYS A 69 -27.41 5.44 -0.62
N LEU A 70 -28.64 5.80 -0.24
CA LEU A 70 -29.43 6.84 -0.91
C LEU A 70 -28.84 8.23 -0.65
N ASN A 71 -28.57 8.98 -1.72
CA ASN A 71 -28.18 10.39 -1.64
C ASN A 71 -29.25 11.29 -2.27
N GLU A 72 -29.27 12.55 -1.83
CA GLU A 72 -30.10 13.59 -2.44
C GLU A 72 -29.78 13.70 -3.93
N GLY A 73 -30.82 13.70 -4.76
CA GLY A 73 -30.66 13.82 -6.20
C GLY A 73 -30.49 12.51 -6.97
N ASP A 74 -30.33 11.36 -6.30
CA ASP A 74 -30.05 10.08 -6.98
C ASP A 74 -31.24 9.57 -7.82
N PHE A 75 -32.48 9.91 -7.43
CA PHE A 75 -33.70 9.46 -8.10
C PHE A 75 -34.67 10.62 -8.34
N GLU A 76 -35.26 10.67 -9.53
CA GLU A 76 -36.23 11.68 -9.96
C GLU A 76 -37.64 11.10 -10.09
N PHE A 77 -38.65 11.93 -9.84
CA PHE A 77 -40.05 11.54 -9.89
C PHE A 77 -40.85 12.55 -10.72
N GLU A 78 -41.74 12.05 -11.57
CA GLU A 78 -42.60 12.85 -12.45
C GLU A 78 -44.03 12.82 -11.93
N LEU A 79 -44.59 14.00 -11.65
CA LEU A 79 -46.03 14.23 -11.57
C LEU A 79 -46.51 14.78 -12.92
N ALA A 80 -47.50 14.12 -13.53
CA ALA A 80 -48.10 14.59 -14.79
C ALA A 80 -49.62 14.71 -14.68
N ALA A 81 -50.16 15.80 -15.21
CA ALA A 81 -51.60 16.00 -15.39
C ALA A 81 -52.11 15.24 -16.62
N VAL A 82 -53.34 14.74 -16.53
CA VAL A 82 -54.08 14.20 -17.67
C VAL A 82 -55.12 15.22 -18.12
N GLY A 83 -55.04 15.62 -19.40
CA GLY A 83 -55.87 16.70 -19.94
C GLY A 83 -55.46 18.06 -19.36
N ASP A 84 -56.46 18.89 -19.05
CA ASP A 84 -56.25 20.26 -18.55
C ASP A 84 -56.32 20.35 -17.01
N ALA A 85 -55.94 19.28 -16.30
CA ALA A 85 -55.92 19.27 -14.84
C ALA A 85 -54.92 20.31 -14.28
N PRO A 86 -55.26 21.01 -13.18
CA PRO A 86 -54.39 22.04 -12.61
C PRO A 86 -53.08 21.44 -12.08
N MET A 87 -51.98 22.15 -12.24
CA MET A 87 -50.64 21.70 -11.81
C MET A 87 -50.03 22.66 -10.78
N PRO A 88 -49.09 22.17 -9.95
CA PRO A 88 -48.38 23.01 -8.98
C PRO A 88 -47.43 24.00 -9.68
N GLU A 89 -46.90 24.96 -8.91
CA GLU A 89 -45.91 25.92 -9.41
C GLU A 89 -44.65 25.21 -9.94
N GLY A 90 -44.06 25.74 -11.00
CA GLY A 90 -42.87 25.16 -11.65
C GLY A 90 -43.16 24.04 -12.66
N ALA A 91 -44.42 23.61 -12.81
CA ALA A 91 -44.79 22.65 -13.83
C ALA A 91 -44.67 23.23 -15.24
N GLU A 92 -44.13 22.45 -16.17
CA GLU A 92 -44.01 22.78 -17.59
C GLU A 92 -44.74 21.73 -18.43
N ASN A 93 -45.55 22.17 -19.39
CA ASN A 93 -46.30 21.29 -20.31
C ASN A 93 -47.10 20.17 -19.62
N GLY A 94 -47.69 20.47 -18.45
CA GLY A 94 -48.50 19.51 -17.69
C GLY A 94 -47.67 18.52 -16.87
N LYS A 95 -46.37 18.76 -16.68
CA LYS A 95 -45.46 17.88 -15.93
C LYS A 95 -44.61 18.65 -14.92
N LEU A 96 -44.27 18.01 -13.81
CA LEU A 96 -43.28 18.48 -12.86
C LEU A 96 -42.37 17.31 -12.49
N VAL A 97 -41.05 17.52 -12.60
CA VAL A 97 -40.03 16.52 -12.22
C VAL A 97 -39.24 17.07 -11.04
N ILE A 98 -39.13 16.27 -9.98
CA ILE A 98 -38.42 16.62 -8.74
C ILE A 98 -37.58 15.43 -8.30
N ALA A 99 -36.34 15.68 -7.85
CA ALA A 99 -35.50 14.66 -7.25
C ALA A 99 -35.82 14.45 -5.77
N CYS A 100 -35.65 13.23 -5.26
CA CYS A 100 -35.80 12.97 -3.83
C CYS A 100 -34.66 13.58 -3.01
N ASP A 101 -34.96 13.96 -1.78
CA ASP A 101 -33.93 14.32 -0.79
C ASP A 101 -33.20 13.09 -0.24
N ALA A 102 -32.21 13.31 0.65
CA ALA A 102 -31.42 12.24 1.25
C ALA A 102 -32.22 11.29 2.18
N ASP A 103 -33.42 11.70 2.63
CA ASP A 103 -34.35 10.88 3.39
C ASP A 103 -35.39 10.19 2.48
N GLY A 104 -35.22 10.34 1.16
CA GLY A 104 -36.08 9.77 0.13
C GLY A 104 -37.42 10.48 -0.01
N LYS A 105 -37.61 11.71 0.50
CA LYS A 105 -38.89 12.41 0.39
C LYS A 105 -38.96 13.25 -0.88
N VAL A 106 -40.17 13.32 -1.44
CA VAL A 106 -40.50 14.13 -2.61
C VAL A 106 -41.78 14.91 -2.30
N ASP A 107 -41.71 16.24 -2.45
CA ASP A 107 -42.85 17.13 -2.35
C ASP A 107 -43.02 17.87 -3.68
N PHE A 108 -44.13 17.60 -4.37
CA PHE A 108 -44.45 18.23 -5.66
C PHE A 108 -45.09 19.61 -5.50
N GLY A 109 -45.34 20.05 -4.26
CA GLY A 109 -46.00 21.31 -3.97
C GLY A 109 -47.53 21.25 -4.06
N GLN A 110 -48.15 22.33 -3.62
CA GLN A 110 -49.61 22.43 -3.49
C GLN A 110 -50.29 22.67 -4.84
N ILE A 111 -51.37 21.94 -5.09
CA ILE A 111 -52.30 22.14 -6.21
C ILE A 111 -53.61 22.70 -5.66
N ASP A 112 -54.02 23.85 -6.18
CA ASP A 112 -55.28 24.50 -5.83
C ASP A 112 -56.38 24.20 -6.86
N PHE A 113 -57.53 23.76 -6.36
CA PHE A 113 -58.74 23.52 -7.14
C PHE A 113 -59.78 24.59 -6.88
N PHE A 114 -60.45 25.01 -7.95
CA PHE A 114 -61.53 26.00 -7.90
C PHE A 114 -62.78 25.46 -8.59
N GLN A 115 -63.92 25.56 -7.91
CA GLN A 115 -65.23 25.38 -8.52
C GLN A 115 -66.08 26.64 -8.29
N GLY A 116 -66.63 27.18 -9.39
CA GLY A 116 -67.41 28.42 -9.44
C GLY A 116 -66.56 29.64 -9.85
N THR A 117 -66.89 30.24 -10.99
CA THR A 117 -66.45 31.61 -11.34
C THR A 117 -67.68 32.45 -11.72
N PHE A 118 -67.53 33.77 -11.65
CA PHE A 118 -68.62 34.76 -11.67
C PHE A 118 -69.43 34.80 -12.98
N ASP A 119 -68.89 34.26 -14.09
CA ASP A 119 -69.45 34.45 -15.43
C ASP A 119 -70.09 33.20 -16.04
N ASP A 120 -70.01 32.04 -15.38
CA ASP A 120 -70.57 30.76 -15.86
C ASP A 120 -71.33 30.07 -14.73
N VAL A 121 -72.54 30.56 -14.45
CA VAL A 121 -73.47 29.93 -13.49
C VAL A 121 -74.33 28.92 -14.25
N GLU A 122 -73.71 27.85 -14.72
CA GLU A 122 -74.33 26.55 -14.59
C GLU A 122 -73.75 25.93 -13.33
N TYR A 123 -74.54 25.93 -12.25
CA TYR A 123 -74.33 24.97 -11.16
C TYR A 123 -74.54 23.58 -11.78
N THR A 124 -73.50 22.99 -12.36
CA THR A 124 -73.50 21.56 -12.63
C THR A 124 -73.38 20.87 -11.29
N ASP A 125 -74.53 20.46 -10.75
CA ASP A 125 -74.65 19.54 -9.63
C ASP A 125 -73.83 18.28 -9.96
N GLY A 126 -72.63 18.15 -9.42
CA GLY A 126 -71.76 17.01 -9.72
C GLY A 126 -70.30 17.19 -9.30
N ASP A 127 -69.70 16.08 -8.89
CA ASP A 127 -68.29 15.98 -8.58
C ASP A 127 -67.43 16.23 -9.84
N LYS A 128 -66.35 17.02 -9.72
CA LYS A 128 -65.33 17.11 -10.77
C LYS A 128 -64.15 16.21 -10.42
N LYS A 129 -63.74 15.37 -11.38
CA LYS A 129 -62.59 14.49 -11.29
C LYS A 129 -61.42 15.05 -12.09
N PHE A 130 -60.25 15.10 -11.48
CA PHE A 130 -58.98 15.45 -12.11
C PHE A 130 -58.04 14.25 -12.01
N HIS A 131 -57.29 14.00 -13.08
CA HIS A 131 -56.51 12.78 -13.24
C HIS A 131 -55.02 13.14 -13.33
N TYR A 132 -54.19 12.44 -12.55
CA TYR A 132 -52.74 12.62 -12.51
C TYR A 132 -52.01 11.28 -12.51
N THR A 133 -50.77 11.26 -12.99
CA THR A 133 -49.86 10.13 -12.81
C THR A 133 -48.66 10.54 -11.99
N ILE A 134 -48.23 9.70 -11.04
CA ILE A 134 -46.92 9.80 -10.37
C ILE A 134 -46.12 8.56 -10.70
N LYS A 135 -44.88 8.74 -11.16
CA LYS A 135 -43.94 7.65 -11.44
C LYS A 135 -42.51 8.05 -11.12
N GLU A 136 -41.65 7.07 -10.88
CA GLU A 136 -40.20 7.28 -10.93
C GLU A 136 -39.75 7.52 -12.38
N VAL A 137 -38.85 8.47 -12.56
CA VAL A 137 -38.18 8.72 -13.84
C VAL A 137 -37.04 7.73 -13.94
N ILE A 138 -37.21 6.72 -14.79
CA ILE A 138 -36.15 5.75 -15.08
C ILE A 138 -35.16 6.39 -16.06
N PRO A 139 -33.87 6.57 -15.69
CA PRO A 139 -32.88 7.15 -16.59
C PRO A 139 -32.62 6.28 -17.83
N ASP A 140 -32.05 6.92 -18.85
CA ASP A 140 -31.50 6.21 -20.00
C ASP A 140 -30.41 5.22 -19.54
N PRO A 141 -30.22 4.07 -20.22
CA PRO A 141 -29.33 3.00 -19.72
C PRO A 141 -27.90 3.43 -19.38
N GLU A 142 -27.34 4.41 -20.07
CA GLU A 142 -26.00 4.98 -19.79
C GLU A 142 -25.93 5.83 -18.51
N ASP A 143 -27.05 6.40 -18.05
CA ASP A 143 -27.12 7.28 -16.89
C ASP A 143 -27.66 6.57 -15.65
N ARG A 144 -28.05 5.29 -15.77
CA ARG A 144 -28.49 4.49 -14.63
C ARG A 144 -27.33 4.21 -13.71
N ILE A 145 -27.55 4.41 -12.41
CA ILE A 145 -26.69 3.85 -11.36
C ILE A 145 -26.60 2.33 -11.56
N PHE A 146 -25.38 1.82 -11.80
CA PHE A 146 -25.15 0.40 -12.04
C PHE A 146 -25.65 -0.46 -10.88
N GLY A 147 -26.23 -1.61 -11.17
CA GLY A 147 -26.68 -2.57 -10.14
C GLY A 147 -27.95 -2.16 -9.39
N VAL A 148 -28.56 -1.01 -9.72
CA VAL A 148 -29.87 -0.60 -9.22
C VAL A 148 -30.98 -1.16 -10.12
N VAL A 149 -31.92 -1.87 -9.50
CA VAL A 149 -33.23 -2.19 -10.10
C VAL A 149 -34.17 -1.04 -9.76
N TYR A 150 -34.68 -0.37 -10.81
CA TYR A 150 -35.59 0.76 -10.70
C TYR A 150 -37.04 0.29 -10.59
N ASP A 151 -37.81 0.97 -9.76
CA ASP A 151 -39.24 0.80 -9.65
C ASP A 151 -39.94 1.38 -10.89
N ASP A 152 -40.72 0.56 -11.59
CA ASP A 152 -41.48 0.96 -12.79
C ASP A 152 -42.96 1.19 -12.51
N THR A 153 -43.36 1.23 -11.23
CA THR A 153 -44.73 1.50 -10.81
C THR A 153 -45.20 2.86 -11.29
N VAL A 154 -46.43 2.91 -11.80
CA VAL A 154 -47.13 4.15 -12.16
C VAL A 154 -48.40 4.25 -11.34
N TYR A 155 -48.49 5.26 -10.49
CA TYR A 155 -49.69 5.55 -9.73
C TYR A 155 -50.64 6.41 -10.54
N ASN A 156 -51.85 5.91 -10.81
CA ASN A 156 -52.94 6.69 -11.41
C ASN A 156 -53.80 7.27 -10.29
N ILE A 157 -53.88 8.59 -10.23
CA ILE A 157 -54.50 9.32 -9.12
C ILE A 157 -55.70 10.11 -9.62
N THR A 158 -56.86 9.88 -9.02
CA THR A 158 -58.06 10.67 -9.27
C THR A 158 -58.32 11.58 -8.08
N VAL A 159 -58.30 12.89 -8.32
CA VAL A 159 -58.68 13.91 -7.36
C VAL A 159 -60.11 14.34 -7.66
N THR A 160 -61.02 13.99 -6.75
CA THR A 160 -62.44 14.35 -6.84
C THR A 160 -62.71 15.57 -5.97
N THR A 161 -63.37 16.57 -6.55
CA THR A 161 -63.76 17.79 -5.86
C THR A 161 -65.28 17.88 -5.74
N THR A 162 -65.77 18.00 -4.50
CA THR A 162 -67.19 17.98 -4.14
C THR A 162 -67.54 19.25 -3.37
N ILE A 163 -68.61 19.96 -3.77
CA ILE A 163 -69.11 21.09 -2.99
C ILE A 163 -69.95 20.55 -1.82
N ASN A 164 -69.47 20.73 -0.59
CA ASN A 164 -70.20 20.29 0.59
C ASN A 164 -71.30 21.29 1.00
N LYS A 165 -72.29 20.83 1.77
CA LYS A 165 -73.41 21.62 2.34
C LYS A 165 -72.99 22.84 3.19
N THR A 166 -71.69 23.01 3.45
CA THR A 166 -71.10 24.15 4.18
C THR A 166 -70.40 25.16 3.26
N ASN A 167 -70.61 25.07 1.94
CA ASN A 167 -69.98 25.93 0.95
C ASN A 167 -68.43 25.86 0.96
N LYS A 168 -67.87 24.72 1.37
CA LYS A 168 -66.45 24.38 1.26
C LYS A 168 -66.24 23.31 0.20
N LEU A 169 -65.16 23.43 -0.58
CA LEU A 169 -64.77 22.39 -1.52
C LEU A 169 -64.10 21.25 -0.75
N GLY A 170 -64.74 20.10 -0.69
CA GLY A 170 -64.10 18.85 -0.30
C GLY A 170 -63.18 18.37 -1.41
N VAL A 171 -61.99 17.92 -1.05
CA VAL A 171 -61.04 17.26 -1.96
C VAL A 171 -60.86 15.84 -1.46
N ALA A 172 -61.19 14.87 -2.30
CA ALA A 172 -60.99 13.45 -2.04
C ALA A 172 -59.99 12.91 -3.07
N VAL A 173 -59.01 12.13 -2.61
CA VAL A 173 -57.99 11.54 -3.47
C VAL A 173 -58.19 10.02 -3.46
N THR A 174 -58.23 9.42 -4.64
CA THR A 174 -58.20 7.97 -4.83
C THR A 174 -57.00 7.64 -5.70
N CYS A 175 -56.39 6.48 -5.47
CA CYS A 175 -55.24 6.02 -6.25
C CYS A 175 -55.43 4.55 -6.60
N ASP A 176 -55.15 4.22 -7.87
CA ASP A 176 -55.16 2.86 -8.38
C ASP A 176 -53.82 2.55 -9.08
N PRO A 177 -53.01 1.64 -8.53
CA PRO A 177 -51.78 1.19 -9.18
C PRO A 177 -52.02 0.17 -10.31
N GLU A 178 -53.19 -0.48 -10.42
CA GLU A 178 -53.42 -1.63 -11.33
C GLU A 178 -54.57 -1.45 -12.34
N ASP A 179 -55.70 -0.84 -11.96
CA ASP A 179 -56.97 -0.88 -12.72
C ASP A 179 -57.43 0.48 -13.32
N GLY A 180 -56.60 1.53 -13.30
CA GLY A 180 -56.85 2.79 -14.04
C GLY A 180 -57.45 3.93 -13.21
N TRP A 181 -58.55 4.56 -13.65
CA TRP A 181 -59.05 5.83 -13.08
C TRP A 181 -60.26 5.70 -12.15
N ASP A 182 -60.76 4.48 -11.92
CA ASP A 182 -62.11 4.24 -11.38
C ASP A 182 -62.07 3.49 -10.05
N LEU A 183 -62.12 4.23 -8.93
CA LEU A 183 -62.20 3.70 -7.56
C LEU A 183 -63.14 4.54 -6.67
N ASP A 184 -63.82 3.87 -5.74
CA ASP A 184 -64.80 4.44 -4.79
C ASP A 184 -64.22 4.69 -3.36
N GLU A 185 -63.03 4.18 -3.03
CA GLU A 185 -62.43 4.36 -1.69
C GLU A 185 -61.44 5.53 -1.63
N SER A 186 -61.85 6.62 -0.97
CA SER A 186 -61.02 7.82 -0.76
C SER A 186 -59.98 7.64 0.34
N THR A 187 -58.74 8.04 0.06
CA THR A 187 -57.71 8.26 1.08
C THR A 187 -57.30 9.74 1.04
N ALA A 188 -57.61 10.50 2.10
CA ALA A 188 -57.33 11.94 2.12
C ALA A 188 -55.83 12.29 2.07
N THR A 189 -54.94 11.29 2.17
CA THR A 189 -53.49 11.42 2.23
C THR A 189 -52.81 10.31 1.41
N PHE A 190 -52.84 10.42 0.09
CA PHE A 190 -52.05 9.53 -0.76
C PHE A 190 -50.57 9.99 -0.79
N THR A 191 -49.64 9.04 -0.74
CA THR A 191 -48.19 9.26 -0.91
C THR A 191 -47.63 8.07 -1.68
N GLY A 192 -47.08 8.30 -2.88
CA GLY A 192 -46.51 7.23 -3.71
C GLY A 192 -45.30 6.60 -3.03
N GLN A 193 -45.17 5.28 -3.06
CA GLN A 193 -44.08 4.54 -2.42
C GLN A 193 -43.29 3.84 -3.51
N PHE A 194 -42.01 4.19 -3.66
CA PHE A 194 -41.16 3.63 -4.70
C PHE A 194 -39.96 2.92 -4.07
N GLU A 195 -39.72 1.67 -4.45
CA GLU A 195 -38.69 0.81 -3.87
C GLU A 195 -37.66 0.37 -4.92
N ASN A 196 -36.44 0.86 -4.80
CA ASN A 196 -35.30 0.35 -5.59
C ASN A 196 -34.50 -0.66 -4.77
N THR A 197 -33.80 -1.54 -5.49
CA THR A 197 -32.86 -2.47 -4.88
C THR A 197 -31.49 -2.35 -5.56
N TYR A 198 -30.44 -2.16 -4.75
CA TYR A 198 -29.05 -2.28 -5.18
C TYR A 198 -28.50 -3.65 -4.77
N GLY A 199 -28.09 -4.47 -5.74
CA GLY A 199 -27.62 -5.82 -5.44
C GLY A 199 -26.73 -6.48 -6.50
N PRO A 200 -25.72 -5.81 -7.09
CA PRO A 200 -24.78 -6.50 -7.96
C PRO A 200 -23.92 -7.48 -7.15
N THR A 201 -23.46 -8.55 -7.79
CA THR A 201 -22.45 -9.43 -7.19
C THR A 201 -21.13 -8.65 -6.98
N PRO A 202 -20.56 -8.61 -5.76
CA PRO A 202 -19.33 -7.86 -5.48
C PRO A 202 -18.12 -8.33 -6.28
N ALA A 203 -17.20 -7.40 -6.58
CA ALA A 203 -15.91 -7.72 -7.16
C ALA A 203 -14.88 -8.02 -6.08
N LYS A 204 -13.86 -8.81 -6.41
CA LYS A 204 -12.78 -9.18 -5.50
C LYS A 204 -11.42 -8.99 -6.15
N ALA A 205 -10.44 -8.55 -5.37
CA ALA A 205 -9.04 -8.46 -5.80
C ALA A 205 -8.12 -8.80 -4.62
N GLN A 206 -7.00 -9.46 -4.91
CA GLN A 206 -6.02 -9.86 -3.90
C GLN A 206 -4.62 -9.41 -4.32
N PRO A 207 -4.05 -8.35 -3.70
CA PRO A 207 -2.72 -7.91 -4.05
C PRO A 207 -1.64 -8.84 -3.48
N GLY A 208 -0.58 -9.02 -4.23
CA GLY A 208 0.59 -9.81 -3.87
C GLY A 208 1.88 -8.99 -3.89
N TYR A 209 2.94 -9.58 -3.35
CA TYR A 209 4.26 -8.98 -3.28
C TYR A 209 5.34 -10.06 -3.23
N GLU A 210 6.55 -9.71 -3.67
CA GLU A 210 7.72 -10.58 -3.68
C GLU A 210 8.88 -9.94 -2.93
N LYS A 211 9.67 -10.78 -2.26
CA LYS A 211 10.85 -10.38 -1.52
C LYS A 211 12.09 -11.13 -1.99
N TYR A 212 13.17 -10.38 -2.15
CA TYR A 212 14.51 -10.90 -2.44
C TYR A 212 15.52 -10.35 -1.43
N LEU A 213 16.42 -11.24 -1.01
CA LEU A 213 17.63 -10.90 -0.28
C LEU A 213 18.86 -11.22 -1.12
N THR A 214 19.75 -10.25 -1.25
CA THR A 214 21.00 -10.33 -2.03
C THR A 214 22.21 -10.09 -1.14
N GLY A 215 23.42 -10.31 -1.65
CA GLY A 215 24.66 -10.18 -0.88
C GLY A 215 25.02 -11.48 -0.17
N GLU A 216 25.58 -11.38 1.03
CA GLU A 216 25.92 -12.55 1.85
C GLU A 216 24.66 -13.21 2.42
N ILE A 217 24.79 -14.45 2.89
CA ILE A 217 23.67 -15.19 3.50
C ILE A 217 23.71 -14.94 5.01
N PRO A 218 22.63 -14.38 5.61
CA PRO A 218 22.53 -14.25 7.07
C PRO A 218 22.60 -15.60 7.76
N THR A 219 23.18 -15.65 8.96
CA THR A 219 23.25 -16.87 9.78
C THR A 219 21.94 -17.20 10.49
N GLU A 220 21.06 -16.22 10.62
CA GLU A 220 19.74 -16.35 11.27
C GLU A 220 18.64 -15.86 10.34
N ASP A 221 17.41 -16.31 10.63
CA ASP A 221 16.22 -15.83 9.95
C ASP A 221 15.95 -14.35 10.27
N VAL A 222 15.58 -13.59 9.24
CA VAL A 222 15.27 -12.16 9.29
C VAL A 222 13.88 -11.93 8.72
N THR A 223 13.05 -11.22 9.49
CA THR A 223 11.66 -10.92 9.13
C THR A 223 11.51 -9.52 8.54
N PHE A 224 10.84 -9.43 7.40
CA PHE A 224 10.45 -8.18 6.74
C PHE A 224 8.93 -8.00 6.82
N GLU A 225 8.50 -6.78 7.07
CA GLU A 225 7.08 -6.43 7.20
C GLU A 225 6.61 -5.61 5.99
N PHE A 226 5.46 -6.02 5.43
CA PHE A 226 4.82 -5.40 4.29
C PHE A 226 3.47 -4.84 4.71
N LYS A 227 3.22 -3.60 4.30
CA LYS A 227 2.02 -2.86 4.65
C LYS A 227 1.22 -2.54 3.39
N LEU A 228 -0.09 -2.72 3.45
CA LEU A 228 -1.05 -2.28 2.43
C LEU A 228 -2.02 -1.29 3.08
N GLU A 229 -2.09 -0.07 2.57
CA GLU A 229 -2.97 0.97 3.09
C GLU A 229 -3.66 1.77 1.97
N LYS A 230 -4.71 2.54 2.31
CA LYS A 230 -5.33 3.46 1.36
C LYS A 230 -4.29 4.47 0.87
N ALA A 231 -4.16 4.65 -0.44
CA ALA A 231 -3.24 5.64 -1.00
C ALA A 231 -3.73 7.07 -0.70
N ALA A 232 -2.79 7.98 -0.46
CA ALA A 232 -3.12 9.39 -0.27
C ALA A 232 -3.69 10.00 -1.57
N GLY A 233 -4.74 10.81 -1.46
CA GLY A 233 -5.39 11.43 -2.60
C GLY A 233 -6.25 10.48 -3.45
N ASP A 234 -6.53 9.28 -2.95
CA ASP A 234 -7.48 8.37 -3.58
C ASP A 234 -8.93 8.90 -3.50
N ASN A 235 -9.65 8.78 -4.60
CA ASN A 235 -11.03 9.25 -4.77
C ASN A 235 -12.08 8.13 -4.68
N GLY A 236 -11.67 6.89 -4.40
CA GLY A 236 -12.59 5.77 -4.20
C GLY A 236 -13.36 5.91 -2.89
N ASP A 237 -14.60 5.41 -2.89
CA ASP A 237 -15.45 5.39 -1.70
C ASP A 237 -15.15 4.14 -0.85
N PHE A 238 -14.31 4.32 0.16
CA PHE A 238 -13.84 3.23 1.02
C PHE A 238 -14.90 2.71 2.00
N ASP A 239 -16.06 3.35 2.11
CA ASP A 239 -17.19 2.80 2.87
C ASP A 239 -17.74 1.50 2.24
N TYR A 240 -17.44 1.29 0.95
CA TYR A 240 -17.83 0.13 0.16
C TYR A 240 -16.69 -0.86 -0.13
N VAL A 241 -15.56 -0.73 0.57
CA VAL A 241 -14.41 -1.63 0.45
C VAL A 241 -14.26 -2.44 1.72
N LYS A 242 -14.20 -3.76 1.59
CA LYS A 242 -14.17 -4.70 2.73
C LYS A 242 -13.04 -5.71 2.64
N VAL A 243 -12.64 -6.23 3.80
CA VAL A 243 -11.82 -7.45 3.93
C VAL A 243 -12.63 -8.43 4.77
N GLY A 244 -13.06 -9.54 4.15
CA GLY A 244 -14.16 -10.34 4.71
C GLY A 244 -15.42 -9.49 4.88
N ASP A 245 -16.02 -9.49 6.07
CA ASP A 245 -17.23 -8.71 6.37
C ASP A 245 -16.95 -7.32 6.96
N ALA A 246 -15.69 -7.02 7.29
CA ALA A 246 -15.29 -5.76 7.92
C ALA A 246 -14.88 -4.70 6.88
N PRO A 247 -15.06 -3.40 7.16
CA PRO A 247 -14.50 -2.33 6.35
C PRO A 247 -12.98 -2.50 6.19
N PHE A 248 -12.47 -2.10 5.03
CA PHE A 248 -11.03 -2.12 4.79
C PHE A 248 -10.30 -1.26 5.82
N THR A 249 -9.26 -1.84 6.39
CA THR A 249 -8.26 -1.13 7.21
C THR A 249 -6.88 -1.56 6.75
N THR A 250 -5.85 -0.82 7.16
CA THR A 250 -4.46 -1.14 6.86
C THR A 250 -4.15 -2.59 7.20
N GLN A 251 -3.59 -3.31 6.23
CA GLN A 251 -3.10 -4.67 6.43
C GLN A 251 -1.60 -4.69 6.65
N THR A 252 -1.15 -5.68 7.41
CA THR A 252 0.27 -5.92 7.69
C THR A 252 0.54 -7.41 7.56
N LYS A 253 1.56 -7.76 6.78
CA LYS A 253 2.01 -9.14 6.55
C LYS A 253 3.52 -9.21 6.70
N THR A 254 4.05 -10.40 6.92
CA THR A 254 5.49 -10.59 7.13
C THR A 254 6.00 -11.76 6.31
N LEU A 255 7.22 -11.64 5.79
CA LEU A 255 7.99 -12.77 5.25
C LEU A 255 9.29 -12.93 6.03
N THR A 256 9.77 -14.16 6.15
CA THR A 256 11.02 -14.48 6.85
C THR A 256 11.98 -15.13 5.87
N LEU A 257 13.15 -14.51 5.69
CA LEU A 257 14.23 -14.98 4.83
C LEU A 257 15.51 -15.21 5.65
N GLY A 258 16.45 -15.97 5.13
CA GLY A 258 17.70 -16.26 5.83
C GLY A 258 18.39 -17.50 5.25
N PRO A 259 19.08 -18.31 6.06
CA PRO A 259 19.94 -19.39 5.56
C PRO A 259 19.19 -20.44 4.73
N SER A 260 17.88 -20.62 4.97
CA SER A 260 17.06 -21.61 4.24
C SER A 260 16.49 -21.09 2.92
N SER A 261 16.25 -19.78 2.79
CA SER A 261 15.73 -19.16 1.57
C SER A 261 16.04 -17.67 1.53
N GLN A 262 16.52 -17.20 0.37
CA GLN A 262 16.80 -15.78 0.10
C GLN A 262 15.69 -15.12 -0.74
N THR A 263 14.58 -15.83 -1.00
CA THR A 263 13.42 -15.28 -1.70
C THR A 263 12.14 -15.91 -1.18
N ASP A 264 11.07 -15.12 -1.17
CA ASP A 264 9.72 -15.59 -0.83
C ASP A 264 8.68 -14.63 -1.44
N SER A 265 7.43 -15.05 -1.46
CA SER A 265 6.31 -14.23 -1.94
C SER A 265 5.11 -14.34 -1.02
N GLY A 266 4.29 -13.30 -1.03
CA GLY A 266 3.14 -13.20 -0.14
C GLY A 266 1.91 -12.60 -0.82
N LEU A 267 0.77 -12.84 -0.19
CA LEU A 267 -0.51 -12.22 -0.54
C LEU A 267 -1.02 -11.42 0.66
N PHE A 268 -1.62 -10.27 0.39
CA PHE A 268 -2.51 -9.62 1.34
C PHE A 268 -3.86 -10.35 1.36
N ASP A 269 -4.72 -10.01 2.32
CA ASP A 269 -6.07 -10.55 2.39
C ASP A 269 -6.91 -10.03 1.22
N GLU A 270 -7.80 -10.89 0.70
CA GLU A 270 -8.69 -10.57 -0.41
C GLU A 270 -9.60 -9.38 -0.06
N ILE A 271 -9.65 -8.41 -0.96
CA ILE A 271 -10.43 -7.18 -0.83
C ILE A 271 -11.71 -7.34 -1.65
N THR A 272 -12.85 -7.02 -1.06
CA THR A 272 -14.17 -7.03 -1.71
C THR A 272 -14.65 -5.61 -1.94
N PHE A 273 -15.11 -5.32 -3.18
CA PHE A 273 -15.62 -4.03 -3.62
C PHE A 273 -17.11 -4.14 -3.89
N LEU A 274 -17.89 -3.27 -3.25
CA LEU A 274 -19.34 -3.31 -3.30
C LEU A 274 -19.95 -2.30 -4.28
N VAL A 275 -19.17 -1.35 -4.81
CA VAL A 275 -19.61 -0.35 -5.80
C VAL A 275 -18.53 -0.11 -6.85
N GLU A 276 -18.94 0.39 -8.02
CA GLU A 276 -18.00 0.83 -9.07
C GLU A 276 -17.09 1.95 -8.57
N GLY A 277 -15.90 2.05 -9.17
CA GLY A 277 -14.95 3.09 -8.79
C GLY A 277 -13.51 2.71 -9.12
N THR A 278 -12.60 3.64 -8.84
CA THR A 278 -11.16 3.40 -8.90
C THR A 278 -10.59 3.56 -7.51
N TYR A 279 -9.95 2.51 -7.00
CA TYR A 279 -9.43 2.42 -5.64
C TYR A 279 -7.92 2.22 -5.69
N LYS A 280 -7.18 3.10 -5.01
CA LYS A 280 -5.72 3.06 -4.96
C LYS A 280 -5.25 2.68 -3.56
N PHE A 281 -4.35 1.73 -3.52
CA PHE A 281 -3.66 1.27 -2.32
C PHE A 281 -2.17 1.52 -2.45
N LYS A 282 -1.50 1.81 -1.33
CA LYS A 282 -0.06 1.92 -1.22
C LYS A 282 0.51 0.67 -0.55
N ILE A 283 1.53 0.09 -1.16
CA ILE A 283 2.29 -1.05 -0.65
C ILE A 283 3.71 -0.59 -0.32
N THR A 284 4.15 -0.83 0.91
CA THR A 284 5.50 -0.51 1.38
C THR A 284 6.10 -1.66 2.16
N GLU A 285 7.41 -1.81 2.08
CA GLU A 285 8.17 -2.59 3.04
C GLU A 285 8.67 -1.69 4.18
N THR A 286 8.62 -2.20 5.41
CA THR A 286 9.28 -1.57 6.55
C THR A 286 10.43 -2.43 7.07
N PRO A 287 11.58 -1.82 7.41
CA PRO A 287 12.75 -2.54 7.91
C PRO A 287 12.46 -3.04 9.32
N ASN A 288 12.23 -4.37 9.43
CA ASN A 288 11.86 -5.12 10.64
C ASN A 288 10.57 -4.68 11.36
N THR A 289 10.10 -5.55 12.26
CA THR A 289 8.84 -5.36 13.02
C THR A 289 8.89 -4.21 14.04
N ASN A 290 10.08 -3.66 14.33
CA ASN A 290 10.27 -2.56 15.28
C ASN A 290 10.61 -1.21 14.58
N GLY A 291 10.70 -1.19 13.25
CA GLY A 291 11.00 -0.01 12.45
C GLY A 291 12.44 0.52 12.56
N ALA A 292 13.37 -0.25 13.15
CA ALA A 292 14.77 0.16 13.28
C ALA A 292 15.58 -0.38 12.10
N LEU A 293 16.32 0.46 11.38
CA LEU A 293 17.21 -0.01 10.33
C LEU A 293 18.38 -0.80 10.94
N ASP A 294 18.58 -2.04 10.48
CA ASP A 294 19.78 -2.82 10.81
C ASP A 294 20.92 -2.39 9.85
N PRO A 295 22.08 -1.93 10.37
CA PRO A 295 23.18 -1.44 9.53
C PRO A 295 23.79 -2.50 8.60
N CYS A 296 23.59 -3.79 8.85
CA CYS A 296 24.05 -4.84 7.94
C CYS A 296 23.12 -5.03 6.73
N PHE A 297 21.99 -4.30 6.66
CA PHE A 297 21.08 -4.32 5.52
C PHE A 297 21.05 -2.98 4.79
N VAL A 298 21.08 -3.06 3.46
CA VAL A 298 20.62 -1.99 2.56
C VAL A 298 19.21 -2.34 2.12
N TYR A 299 18.24 -1.56 2.58
CA TYR A 299 16.82 -1.80 2.32
C TYR A 299 16.36 -1.16 1.02
N ASP A 300 15.44 -1.82 0.33
CA ASP A 300 14.67 -1.25 -0.76
C ASP A 300 13.71 -0.19 -0.21
N SER A 301 13.74 1.00 -0.79
CA SER A 301 12.88 2.12 -0.39
C SER A 301 11.72 2.35 -1.36
N LYS A 302 11.56 1.48 -2.36
CA LYS A 302 10.47 1.59 -3.33
C LYS A 302 9.12 1.56 -2.63
N GLU A 303 8.20 2.33 -3.17
CA GLU A 303 6.79 2.29 -2.83
C GLU A 303 6.00 1.91 -4.07
N TYR A 304 5.03 1.03 -3.90
CA TYR A 304 4.15 0.58 -4.97
C TYR A 304 2.74 1.11 -4.76
N THR A 305 2.09 1.53 -5.84
CA THR A 305 0.65 1.79 -5.87
C THR A 305 -0.05 0.64 -6.56
N TYR A 306 -1.02 0.02 -5.88
CA TYR A 306 -1.92 -0.96 -6.46
C TYR A 306 -3.26 -0.28 -6.75
N THR A 307 -3.61 -0.14 -8.03
CA THR A 307 -4.85 0.50 -8.48
C THR A 307 -5.83 -0.58 -8.93
N VAL A 308 -7.02 -0.58 -8.34
CA VAL A 308 -8.14 -1.45 -8.71
C VAL A 308 -9.22 -0.62 -9.38
N VAL A 309 -9.50 -0.90 -10.64
CA VAL A 309 -10.66 -0.33 -11.35
C VAL A 309 -11.80 -1.33 -11.28
N VAL A 310 -12.92 -0.91 -10.70
CA VAL A 310 -14.13 -1.71 -10.53
C VAL A 310 -15.20 -1.20 -11.47
N THR A 311 -15.65 -2.05 -12.39
CA THR A 311 -16.67 -1.76 -13.41
C THR A 311 -17.80 -2.77 -13.36
N GLY A 312 -19.00 -2.34 -13.68
CA GLY A 312 -20.18 -3.16 -13.81
C GLY A 312 -20.28 -3.87 -15.15
N VAL A 313 -20.50 -5.18 -15.12
CA VAL A 313 -20.71 -6.02 -16.31
C VAL A 313 -21.87 -6.99 -16.06
N GLY A 314 -23.01 -6.74 -16.70
CA GLY A 314 -24.24 -7.48 -16.42
C GLY A 314 -24.72 -7.21 -15.00
N GLU A 315 -24.91 -8.26 -14.21
CA GLU A 315 -25.32 -8.16 -12.79
C GLU A 315 -24.13 -8.23 -11.81
N ASN A 316 -22.89 -8.18 -12.32
CA ASN A 316 -21.69 -8.37 -11.51
C ASN A 316 -20.76 -7.16 -11.61
N LEU A 317 -20.10 -6.85 -10.50
CA LEU A 317 -18.92 -6.00 -10.53
C LEU A 317 -17.70 -6.84 -10.93
N GLN A 318 -16.79 -6.24 -11.70
CA GLN A 318 -15.51 -6.80 -12.10
C GLN A 318 -14.39 -5.88 -11.63
N ALA A 319 -13.33 -6.44 -11.06
CA ALA A 319 -12.15 -5.70 -10.63
C ALA A 319 -10.95 -6.02 -11.53
N ALA A 320 -10.25 -4.98 -11.98
CA ALA A 320 -8.96 -5.09 -12.67
C ALA A 320 -7.90 -4.37 -11.84
N GLY A 321 -6.93 -5.14 -11.33
CA GLY A 321 -5.81 -4.62 -10.54
C GLY A 321 -4.56 -4.37 -11.39
N ALA A 322 -3.86 -3.27 -11.15
CA ALA A 322 -2.58 -2.95 -11.77
C ALA A 322 -1.61 -2.36 -10.75
N TYR A 323 -0.32 -2.67 -10.88
CA TYR A 323 0.73 -2.11 -10.04
C TYR A 323 1.48 -1.01 -10.78
N SER A 324 1.85 0.02 -10.05
CA SER A 324 2.83 1.00 -10.49
C SER A 324 3.82 1.34 -9.38
N SER A 325 5.01 1.79 -9.76
CA SER A 325 5.99 2.39 -8.85
C SER A 325 6.49 3.69 -9.44
N ALA A 326 6.85 4.64 -8.59
CA ALA A 326 7.58 5.83 -9.01
C ALA A 326 9.08 5.54 -8.98
N ASP A 327 9.79 5.82 -10.06
CA ASP A 327 11.25 5.84 -10.05
C ASP A 327 11.79 7.15 -9.45
N GLU A 328 13.11 7.29 -9.33
CA GLU A 328 13.78 8.50 -8.80
C GLU A 328 13.34 9.79 -9.50
N ASP A 329 12.99 9.72 -10.79
CA ASP A 329 12.49 10.83 -11.61
C ASP A 329 10.96 11.09 -11.46
N GLN A 330 10.28 10.40 -10.52
CA GLN A 330 8.83 10.45 -10.28
C GLN A 330 7.95 10.08 -11.49
N THR A 331 8.52 9.39 -12.48
CA THR A 331 7.75 8.80 -13.57
C THR A 331 7.12 7.51 -13.10
N GLU A 332 5.79 7.39 -13.20
CA GLU A 332 5.09 6.13 -12.91
C GLU A 332 5.44 5.07 -13.95
N GLN A 333 5.96 3.94 -13.48
CA GLN A 333 6.20 2.74 -14.28
C GLN A 333 5.20 1.66 -13.89
N THR A 334 4.68 0.93 -14.88
CA THR A 334 3.83 -0.24 -14.64
C THR A 334 4.67 -1.42 -14.16
N ALA A 335 4.14 -2.16 -13.18
CA ALA A 335 4.74 -3.40 -12.68
C ALA A 335 3.72 -4.55 -12.73
N GLU A 336 4.22 -5.79 -12.77
CA GLU A 336 3.37 -6.99 -12.68
C GLU A 336 2.96 -7.30 -11.23
N ILE A 337 3.87 -7.05 -10.29
CA ILE A 337 3.69 -7.24 -8.84
C ILE A 337 4.61 -6.28 -8.07
N ALA A 338 4.34 -6.03 -6.78
CA ALA A 338 5.25 -5.29 -5.92
C ALA A 338 6.48 -6.14 -5.57
N VAL A 339 7.69 -5.68 -5.91
CA VAL A 339 8.94 -6.42 -5.69
C VAL A 339 9.89 -5.58 -4.83
N PHE A 340 10.37 -6.17 -3.74
CA PHE A 340 11.32 -5.51 -2.83
C PHE A 340 12.63 -6.30 -2.79
N THR A 341 13.78 -5.64 -2.97
CA THR A 341 15.10 -6.29 -2.95
C THR A 341 16.04 -5.65 -1.93
N ASN A 342 16.35 -6.38 -0.87
CA ASN A 342 17.35 -5.93 0.11
C ASN A 342 18.71 -6.56 -0.16
N LYS A 343 19.76 -5.95 0.37
CA LYS A 343 21.11 -6.51 0.38
C LYS A 343 21.61 -6.66 1.81
N TYR A 344 22.06 -7.86 2.15
CA TYR A 344 22.77 -8.14 3.40
C TYR A 344 24.28 -8.02 3.19
N THR A 345 24.96 -7.30 4.08
CA THR A 345 26.41 -7.07 4.05
C THR A 345 26.91 -6.96 5.49
N PRO A 346 27.49 -8.03 6.05
CA PRO A 346 28.01 -8.00 7.41
C PRO A 346 29.22 -7.07 7.50
N ALA A 347 29.42 -6.46 8.66
CA ALA A 347 30.58 -5.64 8.95
C ALA A 347 31.86 -6.51 8.94
N PRO A 348 32.95 -6.05 8.30
CA PRO A 348 34.18 -6.83 8.19
C PRO A 348 34.90 -6.97 9.53
N THR A 349 35.87 -7.88 9.58
CA THR A 349 36.79 -8.03 10.72
C THR A 349 38.25 -8.06 10.27
N LEU A 350 39.16 -7.70 11.18
CA LEU A 350 40.58 -7.52 10.88
C LEU A 350 41.42 -8.55 11.63
N PHE A 351 42.50 -9.02 10.98
CA PHE A 351 43.54 -9.83 11.61
C PHE A 351 44.92 -9.39 11.13
N ILE A 352 45.92 -9.48 12.00
CA ILE A 352 47.31 -9.20 11.62
C ILE A 352 48.15 -10.44 11.96
N PRO A 353 48.55 -11.23 10.96
CA PRO A 353 49.42 -12.39 11.18
C PRO A 353 50.80 -11.96 11.67
N LYS A 354 51.49 -12.89 12.34
CA LYS A 354 52.77 -12.62 12.99
C LYS A 354 53.78 -13.71 12.67
N ALA A 355 54.94 -13.29 12.18
CA ALA A 355 56.11 -14.16 12.03
C ALA A 355 56.99 -14.04 13.27
N HIS A 356 57.32 -15.17 13.89
CA HIS A 356 58.24 -15.23 15.01
C HIS A 356 59.50 -15.99 14.63
N LYS A 357 60.65 -15.31 14.76
CA LYS A 357 61.96 -15.89 14.56
C LYS A 357 62.61 -16.21 15.88
N ARG A 358 63.00 -17.47 16.03
CA ARG A 358 63.85 -17.95 17.12
C ARG A 358 65.20 -18.42 16.59
N MET A 359 66.25 -18.09 17.32
CA MET A 359 67.62 -18.55 17.13
C MET A 359 67.99 -19.46 18.30
N SER A 360 68.38 -20.70 18.00
CA SER A 360 68.90 -21.66 18.96
C SER A 360 70.43 -21.74 18.85
N GLY A 361 71.12 -22.05 19.96
CA GLY A 361 72.59 -22.05 20.01
C GLY A 361 73.16 -20.75 20.58
N GLU A 362 74.38 -20.38 20.17
CA GLU A 362 75.02 -19.14 20.65
C GLU A 362 74.40 -17.90 19.97
N PRO A 363 74.12 -16.82 20.71
CA PRO A 363 73.65 -15.57 20.13
C PRO A 363 74.64 -15.02 19.10
N THR A 364 74.12 -14.43 18.02
CA THR A 364 74.96 -13.80 17.00
C THR A 364 75.56 -12.48 17.51
N VAL A 365 76.75 -12.14 17.01
CA VAL A 365 77.48 -10.90 17.36
C VAL A 365 77.05 -9.69 16.51
N GLU A 366 76.25 -9.94 15.47
CA GLU A 366 75.69 -8.96 14.55
C GLU A 366 74.20 -9.23 14.39
N ASP A 367 73.44 -8.21 13.98
CA ASP A 367 72.04 -8.34 13.64
C ASP A 367 71.87 -9.33 12.48
N LYS A 368 70.82 -10.16 12.56
CA LYS A 368 70.45 -11.09 11.49
C LYS A 368 69.06 -10.81 10.99
N THR A 369 68.90 -10.84 9.68
CA THR A 369 67.63 -10.55 9.00
C THR A 369 67.11 -11.83 8.35
N PHE A 370 65.84 -12.12 8.55
CA PHE A 370 65.15 -13.27 7.97
C PHE A 370 63.89 -12.78 7.27
N THR A 371 63.67 -13.23 6.04
CA THR A 371 62.47 -12.88 5.27
C THR A 371 61.49 -14.03 5.31
N PHE A 372 60.22 -13.72 5.56
CA PHE A 372 59.12 -14.66 5.53
C PHE A 372 58.12 -14.26 4.46
N THR A 373 57.56 -15.25 3.80
CA THR A 373 56.49 -15.12 2.82
C THR A 373 55.23 -15.76 3.37
N MET A 374 54.09 -15.15 3.06
CA MET A 374 52.76 -15.70 3.29
C MET A 374 51.99 -15.71 1.97
N THR A 375 51.41 -16.84 1.60
CA THR A 375 50.58 -16.99 0.40
C THR A 375 49.20 -17.54 0.75
N PRO A 376 48.12 -17.13 0.07
CA PRO A 376 46.78 -17.64 0.33
C PRO A 376 46.57 -19.01 -0.31
N ASP A 377 45.85 -19.89 0.38
CA ASP A 377 45.42 -21.15 -0.20
C ASP A 377 44.35 -20.93 -1.29
N ALA A 378 44.48 -21.65 -2.40
CA ALA A 378 43.56 -21.53 -3.55
C ALA A 378 42.11 -21.93 -3.22
N ALA A 379 41.87 -22.65 -2.12
CA ALA A 379 40.53 -23.03 -1.67
C ALA A 379 39.86 -21.98 -0.77
N ASN A 380 40.52 -20.85 -0.48
CA ASN A 380 39.92 -19.76 0.28
C ASN A 380 38.68 -19.20 -0.43
N PRO A 381 37.65 -18.73 0.31
CA PRO A 381 36.49 -18.08 -0.28
C PRO A 381 36.86 -16.90 -1.19
N ASP A 382 36.35 -16.92 -2.42
CA ASP A 382 36.56 -15.84 -3.41
C ASP A 382 36.11 -14.49 -2.86
N GLU A 383 36.97 -13.48 -2.99
CA GLU A 383 36.76 -12.12 -2.45
C GLU A 383 36.39 -12.13 -0.94
N GLY A 384 36.83 -13.14 -0.20
CA GLY A 384 36.55 -13.28 1.23
C GLY A 384 37.55 -12.55 2.12
N VAL A 385 38.81 -12.47 1.69
CA VAL A 385 39.91 -11.80 2.41
C VAL A 385 40.63 -10.81 1.52
N TYR A 386 40.96 -9.66 2.08
CA TYR A 386 41.66 -8.57 1.41
C TYR A 386 42.95 -8.20 2.14
N HIS A 387 43.97 -7.86 1.37
CA HIS A 387 45.26 -7.32 1.79
C HIS A 387 45.42 -5.97 1.09
N ASP A 388 45.60 -4.89 1.85
CA ASP A 388 45.66 -3.50 1.34
C ASP A 388 44.54 -3.16 0.31
N ASP A 389 43.30 -3.51 0.66
CA ASP A 389 42.10 -3.34 -0.18
C ASP A 389 42.10 -4.08 -1.52
N THR A 390 43.04 -5.00 -1.73
CA THR A 390 43.06 -5.94 -2.86
C THR A 390 42.68 -7.35 -2.40
N PRO A 391 41.89 -8.12 -3.17
CA PRO A 391 41.60 -9.51 -2.82
C PRO A 391 42.90 -10.31 -2.66
N PHE A 392 43.12 -10.92 -1.50
CA PHE A 392 44.33 -11.71 -1.21
C PHE A 392 44.10 -13.15 -1.64
N GLN A 393 44.15 -13.37 -2.96
CA GLN A 393 43.79 -14.62 -3.61
C GLN A 393 44.58 -14.84 -4.91
N GLY A 394 44.70 -16.09 -5.35
CA GLY A 394 45.41 -16.46 -6.58
C GLY A 394 46.88 -16.76 -6.37
N GLU A 395 47.50 -17.41 -7.36
CA GLU A 395 48.86 -17.96 -7.26
C GLU A 395 49.95 -16.89 -7.14
N ASP A 396 49.70 -15.68 -7.62
CA ASP A 396 50.65 -14.55 -7.58
C ASP A 396 50.50 -13.68 -6.31
N ALA A 397 49.52 -13.97 -5.45
CA ALA A 397 49.31 -13.21 -4.23
C ALA A 397 50.29 -13.65 -3.14
N GLU A 398 51.14 -12.72 -2.70
CA GLU A 398 52.09 -12.94 -1.61
C GLU A 398 52.16 -11.70 -0.72
N ASP A 399 52.37 -11.92 0.58
CA ASP A 399 52.79 -10.89 1.53
C ASP A 399 54.15 -11.27 2.11
N THR A 400 55.02 -10.29 2.32
CA THR A 400 56.39 -10.54 2.79
C THR A 400 56.73 -9.65 3.96
N VAL A 401 57.47 -10.21 4.91
CA VAL A 401 57.93 -9.50 6.10
C VAL A 401 59.38 -9.83 6.39
N ILE A 402 60.13 -8.84 6.91
CA ILE A 402 61.53 -9.01 7.30
C ILE A 402 61.62 -8.90 8.82
N VAL A 403 62.04 -9.98 9.47
CA VAL A 403 62.30 -10.02 10.91
C VAL A 403 63.80 -9.78 11.15
N VAL A 404 64.13 -8.78 11.97
CA VAL A 404 65.50 -8.50 12.39
C VAL A 404 65.71 -9.02 13.82
N VAL A 405 66.58 -10.02 13.98
CA VAL A 405 67.07 -10.49 15.29
C VAL A 405 68.32 -9.67 15.66
N PRO A 406 68.25 -8.77 16.67
CA PRO A 406 69.40 -7.94 17.03
C PRO A 406 70.56 -8.75 17.62
N ALA A 407 71.78 -8.23 17.50
CA ALA A 407 72.97 -8.83 18.11
C ALA A 407 72.76 -9.12 19.61
N GLY A 408 73.12 -10.34 20.03
CA GLY A 408 72.97 -10.81 21.41
C GLY A 408 71.57 -11.25 21.82
N GLN A 409 70.56 -11.17 20.94
CA GLN A 409 69.22 -11.70 21.17
C GLN A 409 69.02 -13.05 20.49
N THR A 410 67.99 -13.79 20.92
CA THR A 410 67.63 -15.09 20.34
C THR A 410 66.22 -15.13 19.78
N ASP A 411 65.41 -14.10 19.97
CA ASP A 411 64.01 -14.10 19.58
C ASP A 411 63.63 -12.71 19.06
N ALA A 412 62.91 -12.67 17.95
CA ALA A 412 62.34 -11.46 17.36
C ALA A 412 61.07 -11.80 16.61
N GLU A 413 60.21 -10.80 16.41
CA GLU A 413 58.93 -10.95 15.75
C GLU A 413 58.64 -9.73 14.89
N GLU A 414 57.88 -9.93 13.82
CA GLU A 414 57.36 -8.86 12.98
C GLU A 414 55.96 -9.21 12.50
N LEU A 415 55.17 -8.18 12.19
CA LEU A 415 53.80 -8.32 11.72
C LEU A 415 53.76 -8.34 10.19
N PHE A 416 52.99 -9.26 9.65
CA PHE A 416 52.52 -9.15 8.26
C PHE A 416 51.55 -7.98 8.14
N SER A 417 51.12 -7.71 6.90
CA SER A 417 50.13 -6.67 6.64
C SER A 417 48.76 -7.06 7.21
N THR A 418 47.89 -6.06 7.42
CA THR A 418 46.55 -6.31 7.97
C THR A 418 45.66 -6.99 6.94
N MET A 419 45.05 -8.11 7.34
CA MET A 419 44.03 -8.79 6.55
C MET A 419 42.64 -8.31 6.95
N THR A 420 41.79 -8.04 5.95
CA THR A 420 40.39 -7.66 6.11
C THR A 420 39.49 -8.78 5.60
N PHE A 421 38.74 -9.42 6.49
CA PHE A 421 37.76 -10.44 6.13
C PHE A 421 36.40 -9.79 5.87
N ARG A 422 35.83 -10.07 4.69
CA ARG A 422 34.55 -9.55 4.22
C ARG A 422 33.48 -10.64 4.05
N LYS A 423 33.84 -11.91 4.20
CA LYS A 423 32.92 -13.06 4.19
C LYS A 423 33.21 -14.02 5.34
N ALA A 424 32.17 -14.69 5.82
CA ALA A 424 32.34 -15.84 6.72
C ALA A 424 32.96 -17.02 5.96
N GLY A 425 33.70 -17.88 6.67
CA GLY A 425 34.35 -19.04 6.09
C GLY A 425 35.66 -19.40 6.79
N THR A 426 36.31 -20.44 6.28
CA THR A 426 37.62 -20.88 6.72
C THR A 426 38.66 -20.45 5.69
N TYR A 427 39.69 -19.75 6.15
CA TYR A 427 40.78 -19.24 5.34
C TYR A 427 42.09 -19.90 5.76
N LYS A 428 42.92 -20.28 4.80
CA LYS A 428 44.23 -20.88 5.00
C LYS A 428 45.31 -20.07 4.32
N PHE A 429 46.44 -19.92 4.99
CA PHE A 429 47.61 -19.22 4.48
C PHE A 429 48.86 -20.05 4.76
N HIS A 430 49.74 -20.16 3.76
CA HIS A 430 51.00 -20.87 3.87
C HIS A 430 52.09 -19.87 4.19
N VAL A 431 52.82 -20.09 5.29
CA VAL A 431 53.91 -19.23 5.75
C VAL A 431 55.21 -20.01 5.74
N GLU A 432 56.23 -19.45 5.09
CA GLU A 432 57.55 -20.06 5.00
C GLU A 432 58.67 -19.03 5.16
N GLU A 433 59.84 -19.51 5.58
CA GLU A 433 61.07 -18.71 5.60
C GLU A 433 61.73 -18.78 4.22
N ILE A 434 62.08 -17.62 3.64
CA ILE A 434 62.87 -17.59 2.41
C ILE A 434 64.31 -18.02 2.74
N ILE A 435 64.70 -19.20 2.28
CA ILE A 435 66.05 -19.72 2.46
C ILE A 435 67.00 -19.09 1.43
N PRO A 436 68.13 -18.48 1.84
CA PRO A 436 69.10 -17.94 0.90
C PRO A 436 69.72 -19.04 0.03
N ALA A 437 70.10 -18.69 -1.20
CA ALA A 437 70.69 -19.63 -2.17
C ALA A 437 71.96 -20.34 -1.67
N THR A 438 72.62 -19.79 -0.64
CA THR A 438 73.69 -20.45 0.11
C THR A 438 73.18 -20.71 1.53
N PRO A 439 72.66 -21.91 1.86
CA PRO A 439 71.94 -22.19 3.10
C PRO A 439 72.79 -22.15 4.38
N ILE A 440 74.09 -21.86 4.24
CA ILE A 440 75.09 -21.81 5.33
C ILE A 440 75.88 -20.50 5.19
N GLU A 441 75.18 -19.41 4.88
CA GLU A 441 75.74 -18.08 5.07
C GLU A 441 75.86 -17.86 6.59
N ASP A 442 77.07 -17.58 7.07
CA ASP A 442 77.43 -17.39 8.49
C ASP A 442 77.30 -18.61 9.43
N GLY A 443 77.19 -19.83 8.90
CA GLY A 443 77.10 -21.05 9.72
C GLY A 443 75.73 -21.30 10.36
N ILE A 444 74.71 -20.51 10.00
CA ILE A 444 73.34 -20.66 10.48
C ILE A 444 72.66 -21.79 9.69
N THR A 445 72.05 -22.75 10.39
CA THR A 445 71.13 -23.72 9.78
C THR A 445 69.72 -23.15 9.79
N TYR A 446 69.12 -23.01 8.61
CA TYR A 446 67.78 -22.45 8.43
C TYR A 446 66.69 -23.47 8.72
N ASP A 447 65.56 -23.00 9.22
CA ASP A 447 64.35 -23.77 9.39
C ASP A 447 63.70 -23.99 8.02
N THR A 448 63.34 -25.23 7.72
CA THR A 448 62.66 -25.62 6.49
C THR A 448 61.20 -26.02 6.76
N VAL A 449 60.67 -25.64 7.93
CA VAL A 449 59.25 -25.84 8.26
C VAL A 449 58.40 -24.91 7.40
N HIS A 450 57.30 -25.45 6.89
CA HIS A 450 56.19 -24.68 6.36
C HIS A 450 55.07 -24.68 7.40
N TRP A 451 54.39 -23.55 7.55
CA TRP A 451 53.27 -23.41 8.46
C TRP A 451 51.99 -23.15 7.68
N THR A 452 50.91 -23.83 8.04
CA THR A 452 49.56 -23.49 7.60
C THR A 452 48.84 -22.71 8.71
N LEU A 453 48.58 -21.42 8.50
CA LEU A 453 47.71 -20.59 9.34
C LEU A 453 46.25 -20.77 8.89
N THR A 454 45.37 -21.21 9.78
CA THR A 454 43.93 -21.37 9.53
C THR A 454 43.13 -20.37 10.35
N ILE A 455 42.39 -19.49 9.68
CA ILE A 455 41.48 -18.51 10.29
C ILE A 455 40.03 -18.94 10.02
N GLU A 456 39.23 -19.07 11.06
CA GLU A 456 37.78 -19.31 10.94
C GLU A 456 37.02 -18.03 11.30
N VAL A 457 36.20 -17.57 10.36
CA VAL A 457 35.39 -16.35 10.49
C VAL A 457 33.91 -16.73 10.46
N GLU A 458 33.18 -16.37 11.51
CA GLU A 458 31.72 -16.50 11.60
C GLU A 458 31.04 -15.14 11.46
N ASP A 459 29.85 -15.12 10.86
CA ASP A 459 28.94 -13.98 10.96
C ASP A 459 28.06 -14.10 12.21
N ARG A 460 28.23 -13.15 13.12
CA ARG A 460 27.46 -13.06 14.37
C ARG A 460 26.58 -11.82 14.34
N SER A 461 25.37 -12.00 13.82
CA SER A 461 24.35 -10.95 13.76
C SER A 461 24.82 -9.71 12.99
N GLY A 462 25.34 -9.90 11.77
CA GLY A 462 25.77 -8.79 10.91
C GLY A 462 27.18 -8.29 11.18
N GLN A 463 27.95 -8.98 12.02
CA GLN A 463 29.34 -8.67 12.32
C GLN A 463 30.21 -9.92 12.15
N LEU A 464 31.18 -9.86 11.26
CA LEU A 464 32.17 -10.92 11.11
C LEU A 464 33.07 -10.98 12.35
N THR A 465 33.34 -12.18 12.84
CA THR A 465 34.13 -12.44 14.03
C THR A 465 35.09 -13.58 13.75
N ILE A 466 36.37 -13.39 14.07
CA ILE A 466 37.35 -14.48 14.05
C ILE A 466 37.13 -15.33 15.30
N ILE A 467 36.83 -16.60 15.10
CA ILE A 467 36.53 -17.55 16.17
C ILE A 467 37.67 -18.53 16.44
N SER A 468 38.57 -18.68 15.47
CA SER A 468 39.77 -19.50 15.55
C SER A 468 40.85 -18.94 14.62
N ASN A 469 42.11 -19.04 15.03
CA ASN A 469 43.26 -18.55 14.29
C ASN A 469 44.51 -19.45 14.49
N GLU A 470 44.37 -20.77 14.32
CA GLU A 470 45.45 -21.72 14.61
C GLU A 470 46.54 -21.78 13.53
N ALA A 471 47.81 -21.90 13.92
CA ALA A 471 48.91 -22.23 13.01
C ALA A 471 49.42 -23.66 13.25
N LYS A 472 49.63 -24.43 12.18
CA LYS A 472 50.11 -25.83 12.24
C LYS A 472 51.33 -26.03 11.37
N GLN A 473 52.34 -26.76 11.86
CA GLN A 473 53.49 -27.13 11.05
C GLN A 473 53.12 -28.25 10.08
N ASP A 474 53.63 -28.18 8.86
CA ASP A 474 53.42 -29.19 7.81
C ASP A 474 54.35 -30.42 7.99
N LYS A 475 54.66 -30.81 9.24
CA LYS A 475 55.50 -31.97 9.61
C LYS A 475 54.67 -33.13 10.18
N ASP A 476 55.21 -34.35 10.07
CA ASP A 476 54.61 -35.65 10.47
C ASP A 476 54.27 -35.76 11.98
N ASP A 477 54.65 -34.78 12.81
CA ASP A 477 54.45 -34.74 14.27
C ASP A 477 53.48 -33.65 14.79
N GLY A 478 52.86 -32.85 13.90
CA GLY A 478 51.64 -32.09 14.20
C GLY A 478 51.72 -31.06 15.32
N ALA A 479 52.87 -30.40 15.52
CA ALA A 479 52.96 -29.27 16.44
C ALA A 479 51.99 -28.14 16.05
N THR A 480 51.24 -27.61 17.02
CA THR A 480 50.21 -26.57 16.82
C THR A 480 50.50 -25.37 17.71
N ASP A 481 50.23 -24.18 17.19
CA ASP A 481 50.24 -22.92 17.95
C ASP A 481 48.81 -22.33 17.91
N PRO A 482 48.12 -22.26 19.06
CA PRO A 482 46.74 -21.79 19.13
C PRO A 482 46.60 -20.27 18.99
N ASP A 483 47.69 -19.49 19.06
CA ASP A 483 47.64 -18.02 18.96
C ASP A 483 47.84 -17.53 17.51
N GLY A 484 47.99 -18.46 16.55
CA GLY A 484 48.22 -18.13 15.13
C GLY A 484 49.62 -17.61 14.84
N MET A 485 50.54 -17.84 15.76
CA MET A 485 51.94 -17.44 15.67
C MET A 485 52.74 -18.51 14.94
N THR A 486 53.43 -18.13 13.87
CA THR A 486 54.32 -19.04 13.15
C THR A 486 55.74 -18.88 13.68
N THR A 487 56.24 -19.89 14.40
CA THR A 487 57.57 -19.85 15.00
C THR A 487 58.58 -20.65 14.19
N PHE A 488 59.61 -19.97 13.67
CA PHE A 488 60.70 -20.58 12.90
C PHE A 488 61.99 -20.58 13.71
N THR A 489 62.61 -21.74 13.86
CA THR A 489 63.81 -21.90 14.71
C THR A 489 65.05 -22.21 13.88
N ASN A 490 65.93 -21.22 13.73
CA ASN A 490 67.26 -21.44 13.14
C ASN A 490 68.28 -21.86 14.20
N HIS A 491 69.36 -22.50 13.77
CA HIS A 491 70.42 -22.95 14.68
C HIS A 491 71.78 -22.36 14.35
N VAL A 492 72.45 -21.81 15.36
CA VAL A 492 73.85 -21.38 15.32
C VAL A 492 74.70 -22.42 16.07
N PRO A 493 75.61 -23.15 15.40
CA PRO A 493 76.45 -24.15 16.05
C PRO A 493 77.40 -23.48 17.06
N LYS A 494 77.72 -24.21 18.14
CA LYS A 494 78.71 -23.73 19.12
C LYS A 494 80.09 -23.65 18.48
N THR A 495 80.89 -22.67 18.85
CA THR A 495 82.27 -22.48 18.36
C THR A 495 83.18 -23.70 18.53
N ASP A 496 82.83 -24.64 19.42
CA ASP A 496 83.58 -25.88 19.65
C ASP A 496 83.19 -27.02 18.67
N ASP A 497 82.01 -26.96 18.04
CA ASP A 497 81.52 -27.97 17.06
C ASP A 497 82.14 -27.76 15.67
N VAL A 498 82.64 -26.56 15.36
CA VAL A 498 83.22 -26.22 14.06
C VAL A 498 84.54 -26.97 13.81
N SER A 499 85.19 -27.47 14.86
CA SER A 499 86.43 -28.24 14.75
C SER A 499 86.22 -29.66 14.19
N ASP A 500 85.03 -30.26 14.35
CA ASP A 500 84.77 -31.63 13.88
C ASP A 500 84.27 -31.68 12.42
N MET A 501 83.68 -30.58 11.93
CA MET A 501 83.17 -30.50 10.55
C MET A 501 84.29 -30.37 9.50
N TYR A 502 85.41 -29.71 9.83
CA TYR A 502 86.55 -29.56 8.91
C TYR A 502 87.52 -30.75 8.92
N LEU A 503 87.48 -31.64 9.92
CA LEU A 503 88.38 -32.79 9.98
C LEU A 503 87.97 -33.92 9.02
N ASN A 504 86.67 -34.08 8.73
CA ASN A 504 86.16 -35.12 7.82
C ASN A 504 86.23 -34.75 6.33
N ALA A 505 86.30 -33.46 5.96
CA ALA A 505 86.45 -33.04 4.57
C ALA A 505 87.93 -32.91 4.12
N GLY A 506 88.86 -32.75 5.07
CA GLY A 506 90.29 -32.54 4.79
C GLY A 506 91.11 -33.79 4.47
N MET A 507 90.55 -35.00 4.59
CA MET A 507 91.31 -36.25 4.47
C MET A 507 91.28 -36.89 3.07
N MET A 508 90.58 -36.31 2.07
CA MET A 508 90.45 -36.90 0.72
C MET A 508 91.08 -36.13 -0.45
N LEU A 509 91.68 -34.94 -0.28
CA LEU A 509 92.15 -34.12 -1.44
C LEU A 509 93.61 -33.65 -1.41
N ALA A 510 94.46 -34.17 -0.51
CA ALA A 510 95.89 -33.81 -0.44
C ALA A 510 96.85 -34.95 -0.83
N SER A 511 96.48 -35.80 -1.79
CA SER A 511 97.39 -36.82 -2.39
C SER A 511 97.38 -36.82 -3.91
N GLY A 512 97.09 -35.68 -4.54
CA GLY A 512 97.14 -35.56 -5.98
C GLY A 512 97.21 -34.11 -6.42
N LEU A 513 98.34 -33.74 -7.02
CA LEU A 513 98.48 -32.59 -7.93
C LEU A 513 98.81 -31.21 -7.32
N LEU A 514 100.01 -31.08 -6.74
CA LEU A 514 100.80 -29.85 -6.88
C LEU A 514 102.08 -30.17 -7.67
N LEU A 515 101.96 -30.12 -8.99
CA LEU A 515 103.09 -30.04 -9.92
C LEU A 515 102.90 -28.77 -10.75
N LEU A 516 103.99 -28.01 -10.85
CA LEU A 516 104.26 -26.91 -11.78
C LEU A 516 103.63 -25.54 -11.49
N LEU A 517 104.46 -24.65 -10.91
CA LEU A 517 104.74 -23.33 -11.52
C LEU A 517 105.91 -22.62 -10.82
N ILE A 518 107.15 -23.00 -11.12
CA ILE A 518 108.27 -22.04 -11.26
C ILE A 518 109.19 -22.58 -12.36
N ALA A 519 109.14 -21.95 -13.53
CA ALA A 519 110.21 -21.99 -14.50
C ALA A 519 111.01 -20.67 -14.41
N VAL A 520 112.29 -20.78 -14.78
CA VAL A 520 113.22 -19.75 -15.27
C VAL A 520 114.31 -19.26 -14.29
N PHE A 521 115.55 -19.45 -14.79
CA PHE A 521 116.88 -19.00 -14.36
C PHE A 521 117.62 -19.86 -13.31
N GLY A 522 118.78 -20.47 -13.59
CA GLY A 522 119.57 -20.50 -14.82
C GLY A 522 120.93 -21.21 -14.65
N ARG A 523 121.40 -21.77 -15.77
CA ARG A 523 122.80 -21.95 -16.24
C ARG A 523 123.84 -22.67 -15.37
N LYS A 524 124.37 -23.74 -16.01
CA LYS A 524 125.80 -24.09 -16.25
C LYS A 524 126.59 -24.55 -15.00
N ARG A 525 127.53 -25.49 -15.06
CA ARG A 525 128.43 -25.95 -16.14
C ARG A 525 129.04 -27.30 -15.72
N LYS A 526 129.40 -28.11 -16.72
CA LYS A 526 130.26 -29.32 -16.69
C LYS A 526 131.41 -29.28 -15.67
N ALA A 527 131.68 -30.41 -15.02
CA ALA A 527 132.72 -31.36 -15.41
C ALA A 527 132.27 -32.77 -15.01
#